data_AF-A0A848I6I0-F1
#
_entry.id   AF-A0A848I6I0-F1
#
_cell.length_a   1.000
_cell.length_b   1.000
_cell.length_c   1.000
_cell.angle_alpha   90.00
_cell.angle_beta   90.00
_cell.angle_gamma   90.00
#
_symmetry.space_group_name_H-M   'P 1'
#
loop_
_entity.id
_entity.type
_entity.pdbx_description
1 polymer ?
#
loop_
_entity_poly.entity_id
_entity_poly.type
_entity_poly.pdbx_seq_one_letter_code
_entity_poly.pdbx_strand_id
1 'polypeptide(L)'
;MTGETEADLTGAEPTRNRRRPKQPIMEIEGRKLKPATLMMGHGYDPTLSEGSLKPPIFLTSTFAFESAAAGKRHFEGVTGIRPGGAEGLVYSRFNGPNQEIAEDRLSVWEEAEDALLFSSGMSAIATTLLALVQPGDVIVHSAPLYAATEALIGRILGKFGVQWLDFPAGATEEEIGAVIEKAKGLGRVALIFLESPANPTNVLVDLEAVVARRDFLFAGEEYRPPIAIDNTFLGPLWLHPLSHGADLVIYSLTKYAGGHSDLVAGGVLGSNALINTIRLMRNTIGTILDPHSAWMLLRSLETLELRMSRAGENAAKVCTWLKDQPQVEKVVYLGFPETERQADIYRRHCTGAGSTFSLYLKGGEAEAFAFLDALKIAKLAVSLGGTETLASHPAAMTHLSVPAERKKALAISDNMVRISIGCEDAEDLIADFAQALRAVG
;
A
#
# COMPACT_ATOMS: atom_id res chain seq x y z
N MET A 1 -13.61 -60.54 -10.03
CA MET A 1 -12.64 -59.69 -9.32
C MET A 1 -13.44 -58.87 -8.35
N THR A 2 -13.36 -59.25 -7.08
CA THR A 2 -14.10 -58.67 -5.96
C THR A 2 -13.65 -57.23 -5.76
N GLY A 3 -14.62 -56.31 -5.82
CA GLY A 3 -14.41 -54.86 -5.71
C GLY A 3 -14.24 -54.41 -4.27
N GLU A 4 -13.25 -54.97 -3.57
CA GLU A 4 -12.83 -54.45 -2.27
C GLU A 4 -11.80 -53.35 -2.51
N THR A 5 -12.07 -52.17 -1.94
CA THR A 5 -11.14 -51.06 -1.91
C THR A 5 -10.11 -51.28 -0.80
N GLU A 6 -8.96 -50.59 -0.85
CA GLU A 6 -7.94 -50.64 0.20
C GLU A 6 -8.50 -50.26 1.60
N ALA A 7 -9.53 -49.40 1.64
CA ALA A 7 -10.23 -49.05 2.87
C ALA A 7 -11.02 -50.24 3.46
N ASP A 8 -11.64 -51.06 2.59
CA ASP A 8 -12.34 -52.28 3.00
C ASP A 8 -11.36 -53.33 3.54
N LEU A 9 -10.15 -53.39 2.98
CA LEU A 9 -9.10 -54.34 3.39
C LEU A 9 -8.40 -53.97 4.70
N THR A 10 -8.36 -52.67 5.04
CA THR A 10 -7.60 -52.17 6.18
C THR A 10 -8.47 -51.88 7.42
N GLY A 11 -9.80 -51.93 7.29
CA GLY A 11 -10.71 -51.57 8.37
C GLY A 11 -10.61 -50.09 8.79
N ALA A 12 -10.01 -49.25 7.96
CA ALA A 12 -9.92 -47.82 8.20
C ALA A 12 -11.30 -47.20 7.95
N GLU A 13 -12.07 -46.95 9.03
CA GLU A 13 -13.18 -46.01 8.93
C GLU A 13 -12.66 -44.69 8.31
N PRO A 14 -13.43 -43.99 7.46
CA PRO A 14 -13.08 -42.65 7.02
C PRO A 14 -13.09 -41.70 8.23
N THR A 15 -12.01 -41.71 9.00
CA THR A 15 -11.78 -40.78 10.09
C THR A 15 -11.47 -39.43 9.47
N ARG A 16 -12.49 -38.59 9.37
CA ARG A 16 -12.51 -37.22 9.85
C ARG A 16 -13.75 -36.56 9.28
N ASN A 17 -14.73 -36.28 10.14
CA ASN A 17 -15.53 -35.08 9.97
C ASN A 17 -14.55 -33.92 9.83
N ARG A 18 -14.26 -33.50 8.59
CA ARG A 18 -13.45 -32.31 8.31
C ARG A 18 -14.12 -31.16 9.05
N ARG A 19 -13.44 -30.65 10.07
CA ARG A 19 -13.89 -29.46 10.78
C ARG A 19 -13.94 -28.35 9.75
N ARG A 20 -15.14 -27.80 9.52
CA ARG A 20 -15.28 -26.58 8.73
C ARG A 20 -14.66 -25.44 9.54
N PRO A 21 -14.02 -24.45 8.88
CA PRO A 21 -13.58 -23.25 9.57
C PRO A 21 -14.77 -22.62 10.31
N LYS A 22 -14.52 -22.08 11.50
CA LYS A 22 -15.49 -21.19 12.14
C LYS A 22 -15.82 -20.02 11.22
N GLN A 23 -17.09 -19.64 11.22
CA GLN A 23 -17.51 -18.40 10.55
C GLN A 23 -16.82 -17.21 11.20
N PRO A 24 -16.31 -16.24 10.40
CA PRO A 24 -15.75 -15.01 10.94
C PRO A 24 -16.79 -14.27 11.79
N ILE A 25 -16.39 -13.85 12.99
CA ILE A 25 -17.21 -12.99 13.84
C ILE A 25 -16.86 -11.54 13.47
N MET A 26 -17.81 -10.83 12.87
CA MET A 26 -17.65 -9.42 12.46
C MET A 26 -18.44 -8.46 13.37
N GLU A 27 -19.37 -8.99 14.14
CA GLU A 27 -20.29 -8.23 14.97
C GLU A 27 -20.66 -9.03 16.23
N ILE A 28 -20.84 -8.33 17.35
CA ILE A 28 -21.38 -8.91 18.60
C ILE A 28 -22.48 -7.97 19.11
N GLU A 29 -23.70 -8.50 19.26
CA GLU A 29 -24.86 -7.76 19.81
C GLU A 29 -25.10 -6.39 19.14
N GLY A 30 -25.05 -6.30 17.80
CA GLY A 30 -25.26 -5.02 17.10
C GLY A 30 -23.99 -4.19 16.92
N ARG A 31 -22.87 -4.55 17.55
CA ARG A 31 -21.62 -3.79 17.51
C ARG A 31 -20.64 -4.38 16.48
N LYS A 32 -20.41 -3.66 15.38
CA LYS A 32 -19.34 -3.96 14.42
C LYS A 32 -17.99 -3.97 15.13
N LEU A 33 -17.21 -5.05 14.97
CA LEU A 33 -15.87 -5.15 15.53
C LEU A 33 -14.91 -4.24 14.76
N LYS A 34 -13.98 -3.62 15.48
CA LYS A 34 -12.98 -2.73 14.89
C LYS A 34 -11.82 -3.53 14.27
N PRO A 35 -11.12 -2.99 13.24
CA PRO A 35 -9.94 -3.63 12.66
C PRO A 35 -8.91 -4.11 13.68
N ALA A 36 -8.53 -3.28 14.67
CA ALA A 36 -7.57 -3.68 15.70
C ALA A 36 -8.00 -4.91 16.53
N THR A 37 -9.29 -5.12 16.75
CA THR A 37 -9.80 -6.34 17.39
C THR A 37 -9.69 -7.53 16.45
N LEU A 38 -10.09 -7.34 15.18
CA LEU A 38 -10.08 -8.39 14.16
C LEU A 38 -8.66 -8.86 13.83
N MET A 39 -7.64 -7.99 13.89
CA MET A 39 -6.25 -8.36 13.62
C MET A 39 -5.72 -9.47 14.55
N MET A 40 -6.35 -9.69 15.72
CA MET A 40 -5.93 -10.72 16.67
C MET A 40 -6.26 -12.15 16.24
N GLY A 41 -7.19 -12.35 15.30
CA GLY A 41 -7.64 -13.70 14.96
C GLY A 41 -8.50 -13.86 13.69
N HIS A 42 -8.92 -12.77 13.04
CA HIS A 42 -9.70 -12.85 11.81
C HIS A 42 -8.98 -13.66 10.73
N GLY A 43 -9.75 -14.42 9.95
CA GLY A 43 -9.27 -15.33 8.91
C GLY A 43 -8.65 -16.64 9.41
N TYR A 44 -8.48 -16.85 10.72
CA TYR A 44 -7.78 -18.04 11.24
C TYR A 44 -8.54 -18.79 12.34
N ASP A 45 -8.64 -20.11 12.18
CA ASP A 45 -9.20 -21.03 13.18
C ASP A 45 -8.10 -21.96 13.73
N PRO A 46 -7.64 -21.76 14.99
CA PRO A 46 -6.63 -22.61 15.62
C PRO A 46 -6.97 -24.10 15.62
N THR A 47 -8.26 -24.47 15.60
CA THR A 47 -8.68 -25.87 15.64
C THR A 47 -8.38 -26.65 14.37
N LEU A 48 -8.02 -25.95 13.28
CA LEU A 48 -7.54 -26.51 12.02
C LEU A 48 -6.02 -26.72 12.00
N SER A 49 -5.32 -26.34 13.06
CA SER A 49 -3.84 -26.40 13.15
C SER A 49 -3.39 -26.78 14.56
N GLU A 50 -3.92 -27.90 15.07
CA GLU A 50 -3.55 -28.51 16.37
C GLU A 50 -3.69 -27.55 17.58
N GLY A 51 -4.58 -26.56 17.48
CA GLY A 51 -4.77 -25.55 18.53
C GLY A 51 -3.70 -24.45 18.55
N SER A 52 -2.82 -24.37 17.54
CA SER A 52 -1.82 -23.31 17.43
C SER A 52 -2.51 -21.95 17.37
N LEU A 53 -2.17 -21.07 18.31
CA LEU A 53 -2.79 -19.73 18.40
C LEU A 53 -2.41 -18.84 17.21
N LYS A 54 -1.19 -18.98 16.70
CA LYS A 54 -0.75 -18.32 15.47
C LYS A 54 -0.85 -19.30 14.30
N PRO A 55 -1.20 -18.84 13.09
CA PRO A 55 -1.12 -19.69 11.91
C PRO A 55 0.31 -20.19 11.74
N PRO A 56 0.52 -21.50 11.53
CA PRO A 56 1.82 -22.03 11.12
C PRO A 56 2.31 -21.36 9.83
N ILE A 57 3.62 -21.41 9.60
CA ILE A 57 4.18 -21.02 8.30
C ILE A 57 4.03 -22.22 7.36
N PHE A 58 3.15 -22.12 6.39
CA PHE A 58 2.91 -23.15 5.36
C PHE A 58 3.97 -23.02 4.26
N LEU A 59 5.22 -23.37 4.59
CA LEU A 59 6.35 -23.36 3.66
C LEU A 59 6.31 -24.56 2.71
N THR A 60 5.33 -24.55 1.81
CA THR A 60 5.11 -25.55 0.77
C THR A 60 4.79 -24.86 -0.55
N SER A 61 5.04 -25.55 -1.66
CA SER A 61 4.62 -25.13 -3.00
C SER A 61 3.31 -25.77 -3.44
N THR A 62 3.08 -27.03 -3.05
CA THR A 62 2.00 -27.89 -3.56
C THR A 62 1.15 -28.42 -2.42
N PHE A 63 -0.14 -28.57 -2.70
CA PHE A 63 -1.12 -29.18 -1.80
C PHE A 63 -1.64 -30.48 -2.39
N ALA A 64 -1.72 -31.53 -1.57
CA ALA A 64 -2.22 -32.83 -1.99
C ALA A 64 -3.75 -32.82 -2.08
N PHE A 65 -4.29 -33.46 -3.12
CA PHE A 65 -5.74 -33.65 -3.29
C PHE A 65 -6.18 -35.01 -2.75
N GLU A 66 -7.40 -35.08 -2.23
CA GLU A 66 -7.99 -36.35 -1.76
C GLU A 66 -8.33 -37.32 -2.90
N SER A 67 -8.54 -36.80 -4.10
CA SER A 67 -8.85 -37.58 -5.30
C SER A 67 -8.63 -36.74 -6.56
N ALA A 68 -8.52 -37.39 -7.72
CA ALA A 68 -8.48 -36.71 -9.01
C ALA A 68 -9.72 -35.81 -9.24
N ALA A 69 -10.90 -36.26 -8.77
CA ALA A 69 -12.13 -35.48 -8.85
C ALA A 69 -12.08 -34.21 -7.98
N ALA A 70 -11.47 -34.28 -6.78
CA ALA A 70 -11.22 -33.10 -5.96
C ALA A 70 -10.25 -32.13 -6.65
N GLY A 71 -9.13 -32.65 -7.19
CA GLY A 71 -8.18 -31.85 -7.96
C GLY A 71 -8.86 -31.09 -9.11
N LYS A 72 -9.67 -31.78 -9.92
CA LYS A 72 -10.47 -31.15 -10.98
C LYS A 72 -11.34 -30.00 -10.45
N ARG A 73 -12.12 -30.24 -9.37
CA ARG A 73 -12.99 -29.20 -8.77
C ARG A 73 -12.21 -27.98 -8.27
N HIS A 74 -11.04 -28.19 -7.65
CA HIS A 74 -10.20 -27.09 -7.20
C HIS A 74 -9.68 -26.27 -8.38
N PHE A 75 -9.20 -26.92 -9.45
CA PHE A 75 -8.74 -26.23 -10.65
C PHE A 75 -9.86 -25.49 -11.39
N GLU A 76 -11.06 -26.08 -11.49
CA GLU A 76 -12.23 -25.38 -12.07
C GLU A 76 -12.56 -24.09 -11.31
N GLY A 77 -12.34 -24.08 -9.99
CA GLY A 77 -12.46 -22.87 -9.16
C GLY A 77 -11.34 -21.86 -9.42
N VAL A 78 -10.08 -22.29 -9.48
CA VAL A 78 -8.92 -21.42 -9.74
C VAL A 78 -8.99 -20.80 -11.15
N THR A 79 -9.47 -21.53 -12.15
CA THR A 79 -9.58 -21.05 -13.53
C THR A 79 -10.87 -20.27 -13.81
N GLY A 80 -11.78 -20.20 -12.84
CA GLY A 80 -13.08 -19.54 -13.00
C GLY A 80 -14.07 -20.29 -13.91
N ILE A 81 -13.77 -21.53 -14.32
CA ILE A 81 -14.73 -22.39 -15.04
C ILE A 81 -15.95 -22.68 -14.17
N ARG A 82 -15.74 -22.80 -12.85
CA ARG A 82 -16.80 -22.93 -11.86
C ARG A 82 -16.91 -21.63 -11.05
N PRO A 83 -18.13 -21.09 -10.87
CA PRO A 83 -18.33 -19.92 -10.00
C PRO A 83 -18.05 -20.27 -8.53
N GLY A 84 -17.67 -19.27 -7.74
CA GLY A 84 -17.43 -19.42 -6.30
C GLY A 84 -15.97 -19.72 -5.91
N GLY A 85 -15.03 -19.69 -6.86
CA GLY A 85 -13.59 -19.81 -6.58
C GLY A 85 -13.14 -21.22 -6.20
N ALA A 86 -11.90 -21.33 -5.74
CA ALA A 86 -11.32 -22.60 -5.32
C ALA A 86 -11.82 -23.00 -3.93
N GLU A 87 -12.41 -24.20 -3.80
CA GLU A 87 -12.85 -24.76 -2.50
C GLU A 87 -11.69 -25.30 -1.64
N GLY A 88 -10.44 -24.99 -2.02
CA GLY A 88 -9.26 -25.46 -1.34
C GLY A 88 -7.97 -25.06 -2.04
N LEU A 89 -6.87 -25.47 -1.43
CA LEU A 89 -5.53 -25.07 -1.82
C LEU A 89 -5.01 -25.95 -2.95
N VAL A 90 -4.32 -25.34 -3.91
CA VAL A 90 -3.82 -26.03 -5.11
C VAL A 90 -2.31 -25.93 -5.18
N TYR A 91 -1.82 -24.70 -5.28
CA TYR A 91 -0.42 -24.40 -5.50
C TYR A 91 -0.17 -22.99 -4.99
N SER A 92 0.90 -22.76 -4.22
CA SER A 92 1.12 -21.52 -3.46
C SER A 92 1.23 -20.25 -4.31
N ARG A 93 1.43 -20.38 -5.63
CA ARG A 93 1.31 -19.26 -6.60
C ARG A 93 -0.13 -18.81 -6.82
N PHE A 94 -1.12 -19.66 -6.61
CA PHE A 94 -2.53 -19.36 -6.78
C PHE A 94 -3.17 -18.98 -5.45
N ASN A 95 -2.94 -19.82 -4.44
CA ASN A 95 -3.43 -19.65 -3.09
C ASN A 95 -2.56 -20.38 -2.06
N GLY A 96 -2.43 -19.78 -0.88
CA GLY A 96 -1.69 -20.33 0.25
C GLY A 96 -2.23 -19.78 1.56
N PRO A 97 -2.25 -20.55 2.66
CA PRO A 97 -2.94 -20.14 3.89
C PRO A 97 -2.40 -18.84 4.50
N ASN A 98 -1.07 -18.66 4.54
CA ASN A 98 -0.51 -17.44 5.12
C ASN A 98 -0.89 -16.20 4.31
N GLN A 99 -0.94 -16.33 2.98
CA GLN A 99 -1.35 -15.27 2.08
C GLN A 99 -2.83 -14.97 2.22
N GLU A 100 -3.71 -15.97 2.15
CA GLU A 100 -5.17 -15.79 2.25
C GLU A 100 -5.56 -15.12 3.59
N ILE A 101 -5.02 -15.60 4.72
CA ILE A 101 -5.30 -14.99 6.03
C ILE A 101 -4.83 -13.53 6.09
N ALA A 102 -3.70 -13.22 5.44
CA ALA A 102 -3.15 -11.87 5.43
C ALA A 102 -3.90 -10.94 4.47
N GLU A 103 -4.35 -11.47 3.32
CA GLU A 103 -5.25 -10.80 2.36
C GLU A 103 -6.57 -10.45 3.06
N ASP A 104 -7.23 -11.42 3.72
CA ASP A 104 -8.48 -11.21 4.48
C ASP A 104 -8.33 -10.10 5.54
N ARG A 105 -7.24 -10.13 6.31
CA ARG A 105 -6.98 -9.12 7.34
C ARG A 105 -6.69 -7.74 6.76
N LEU A 106 -6.02 -7.67 5.60
CA LEU A 106 -5.76 -6.40 4.94
C LEU A 106 -7.08 -5.79 4.41
N SER A 107 -8.00 -6.61 3.89
CA SER A 107 -9.32 -6.18 3.43
C SER A 107 -10.14 -5.50 4.54
N VAL A 108 -10.04 -5.97 5.78
CA VAL A 108 -10.73 -5.36 6.94
C VAL A 108 -10.34 -3.90 7.15
N TRP A 109 -9.08 -3.54 6.89
CA TRP A 109 -8.54 -2.20 7.14
C TRP A 109 -9.05 -1.15 6.15
N GLU A 110 -9.35 -1.55 4.90
CA GLU A 110 -9.90 -0.69 3.85
C GLU A 110 -11.41 -0.87 3.62
N GLU A 111 -12.04 -1.76 4.40
CA GLU A 111 -13.39 -2.26 4.13
C GLU A 111 -13.56 -2.76 2.68
N ALA A 112 -12.50 -3.33 2.12
CA ALA A 112 -12.47 -3.85 0.76
C ALA A 112 -13.17 -5.22 0.67
N GLU A 113 -13.66 -5.56 -0.51
CA GLU A 113 -14.26 -6.89 -0.74
C GLU A 113 -13.20 -7.99 -0.80
N ASP A 114 -12.02 -7.68 -1.35
CA ASP A 114 -10.92 -8.63 -1.55
C ASP A 114 -9.56 -7.91 -1.61
N ALA A 115 -8.48 -8.66 -1.39
CA ALA A 115 -7.11 -8.17 -1.42
C ALA A 115 -6.14 -9.20 -2.04
N LEU A 116 -5.02 -8.71 -2.55
CA LEU A 116 -3.93 -9.52 -3.09
C LEU A 116 -2.61 -9.08 -2.48
N LEU A 117 -1.80 -10.05 -2.06
CA LEU A 117 -0.41 -9.81 -1.66
C LEU A 117 0.58 -10.05 -2.80
N PHE A 118 1.65 -9.27 -2.76
CA PHE A 118 2.70 -9.23 -3.77
C PHE A 118 4.09 -9.20 -3.13
N SER A 119 5.10 -9.69 -3.85
CA SER A 119 6.49 -9.71 -3.41
C SER A 119 7.12 -8.33 -3.17
N SER A 120 6.50 -7.26 -3.64
CA SER A 120 6.88 -5.87 -3.36
C SER A 120 5.75 -4.89 -3.72
N GLY A 121 5.82 -3.65 -3.22
CA GLY A 121 4.92 -2.57 -3.67
C GLY A 121 5.01 -2.34 -5.19
N MET A 122 6.21 -2.38 -5.76
CA MET A 122 6.37 -2.27 -7.23
C MET A 122 5.79 -3.47 -7.97
N SER A 123 5.82 -4.67 -7.39
CA SER A 123 5.15 -5.85 -7.95
C SER A 123 3.62 -5.65 -7.96
N ALA A 124 3.05 -5.06 -6.91
CA ALA A 124 1.63 -4.72 -6.83
C ALA A 124 1.24 -3.69 -7.92
N ILE A 125 2.00 -2.60 -8.03
CA ILE A 125 1.80 -1.55 -9.03
C ILE A 125 1.93 -2.12 -10.45
N ALA A 126 3.04 -2.80 -10.75
CA ALA A 126 3.30 -3.32 -12.09
C ALA A 126 2.28 -4.37 -12.52
N THR A 127 1.89 -5.26 -11.61
CA THR A 127 0.86 -6.27 -11.89
C THR A 127 -0.49 -5.62 -12.17
N THR A 128 -0.85 -4.58 -11.42
CA THR A 128 -2.09 -3.82 -11.63
C THR A 128 -2.09 -3.12 -12.99
N LEU A 129 -1.00 -2.43 -13.34
CA LEU A 129 -0.87 -1.75 -14.62
C LEU A 129 -0.93 -2.74 -15.79
N LEU A 130 -0.20 -3.85 -15.71
CA LEU A 130 -0.21 -4.88 -16.76
C LEU A 130 -1.58 -5.56 -16.90
N ALA A 131 -2.36 -5.66 -15.82
CA ALA A 131 -3.69 -6.25 -15.84
C ALA A 131 -4.74 -5.34 -16.51
N LEU A 132 -4.57 -4.01 -16.43
CA LEU A 132 -5.60 -3.04 -16.82
C LEU A 132 -5.27 -2.27 -18.11
N VAL A 133 -3.99 -2.20 -18.48
CA VAL A 133 -3.47 -1.35 -19.56
C VAL A 133 -2.94 -2.19 -20.72
N GLN A 134 -3.26 -1.76 -21.93
CA GLN A 134 -2.90 -2.38 -23.21
C GLN A 134 -2.23 -1.36 -24.15
N PRO A 135 -1.51 -1.81 -25.19
CA PRO A 135 -0.97 -0.92 -26.22
C PRO A 135 -2.03 0.03 -26.81
N GLY A 136 -1.71 1.32 -26.89
CA GLY A 136 -2.61 2.37 -27.40
C GLY A 136 -3.48 3.04 -26.34
N ASP A 137 -3.55 2.50 -25.12
CA ASP A 137 -4.26 3.13 -24.01
C ASP A 137 -3.53 4.37 -23.47
N VAL A 138 -4.27 5.14 -22.67
CA VAL A 138 -3.77 6.31 -21.95
C VAL A 138 -3.90 6.08 -20.44
N ILE A 139 -2.84 6.36 -19.69
CA ILE A 139 -2.88 6.45 -18.22
C ILE A 139 -2.95 7.92 -17.83
N VAL A 140 -3.90 8.28 -16.96
CA VAL A 140 -3.87 9.58 -16.28
C VAL A 140 -3.28 9.38 -14.90
N HIS A 141 -2.38 10.25 -14.44
CA HIS A 141 -1.89 10.14 -13.07
C HIS A 141 -1.63 11.46 -12.37
N SER A 142 -1.62 11.45 -11.03
CA SER A 142 -1.11 12.59 -10.26
C SER A 142 0.41 12.69 -10.36
N ALA A 143 0.98 13.87 -10.16
CA ALA A 143 2.43 14.08 -10.14
C ALA A 143 2.87 14.92 -8.92
N PRO A 144 4.01 14.59 -8.27
CA PRO A 144 4.84 13.41 -8.53
C PRO A 144 4.18 12.11 -8.06
N LEU A 145 4.58 11.00 -8.69
CA LEU A 145 4.48 9.67 -8.09
C LEU A 145 5.86 9.25 -7.57
N TYR A 146 5.91 8.14 -6.84
CA TYR A 146 7.15 7.44 -6.58
C TYR A 146 7.94 7.23 -7.88
N ALA A 147 9.22 7.59 -7.88
CA ALA A 147 10.04 7.68 -9.09
C ALA A 147 10.09 6.38 -9.93
N ALA A 148 10.04 5.21 -9.29
CA ALA A 148 10.01 3.94 -10.01
C ALA A 148 8.66 3.71 -10.72
N THR A 149 7.56 4.22 -10.17
CA THR A 149 6.23 4.22 -10.79
C THR A 149 6.19 5.13 -12.01
N GLU A 150 6.74 6.35 -11.92
CA GLU A 150 6.88 7.24 -13.09
C GLU A 150 7.75 6.59 -14.18
N ALA A 151 8.85 5.95 -13.81
CA ALA A 151 9.72 5.24 -14.76
C ALA A 151 9.01 4.05 -15.42
N LEU A 152 8.19 3.32 -14.66
CA LEU A 152 7.39 2.21 -15.18
C LEU A 152 6.35 2.70 -16.20
N ILE A 153 5.57 3.74 -15.86
CA ILE A 153 4.56 4.32 -16.76
C ILE A 153 5.23 4.94 -18.00
N GLY A 154 6.16 5.88 -17.79
CA GLY A 154 6.70 6.68 -18.89
C GLY A 154 7.72 5.94 -19.76
N ARG A 155 8.66 5.19 -19.15
CA ARG A 155 9.77 4.57 -19.90
C ARG A 155 9.52 3.11 -20.27
N ILE A 156 8.83 2.35 -19.43
CA ILE A 156 8.60 0.92 -19.69
C ILE A 156 7.32 0.75 -20.51
N LEU A 157 6.16 1.18 -20.00
CA LEU A 157 4.89 1.07 -20.72
C LEU A 157 4.86 1.93 -21.99
N GLY A 158 5.55 3.06 -22.01
CA GLY A 158 5.76 3.85 -23.23
C GLY A 158 6.40 3.06 -24.39
N LYS A 159 7.27 2.07 -24.13
CA LYS A 159 7.82 1.18 -25.18
C LYS A 159 6.76 0.25 -25.78
N PHE A 160 5.69 -0.01 -25.06
CA PHE A 160 4.54 -0.80 -25.50
C PHE A 160 3.42 0.07 -26.09
N GLY A 161 3.71 1.34 -26.40
CA GLY A 161 2.74 2.24 -27.03
C GLY A 161 1.67 2.77 -26.09
N VAL A 162 1.86 2.66 -24.77
CA VAL A 162 0.99 3.30 -23.77
C VAL A 162 1.35 4.78 -23.67
N GLN A 163 0.34 5.64 -23.75
CA GLN A 163 0.48 7.07 -23.55
C GLN A 163 0.14 7.42 -22.10
N TRP A 164 0.56 8.59 -21.64
CA TRP A 164 0.19 9.08 -20.31
C TRP A 164 0.07 10.60 -20.30
N LEU A 165 -0.76 11.11 -19.39
CA LEU A 165 -0.83 12.52 -19.02
C LEU A 165 -0.86 12.64 -17.49
N ASP A 166 -0.25 13.69 -16.97
CA ASP A 166 -0.25 13.97 -15.55
C ASP A 166 -0.93 15.30 -15.20
N PHE A 167 -1.35 15.41 -13.93
CA PHE A 167 -1.74 16.67 -13.30
C PHE A 167 -1.02 16.80 -11.96
N PRO A 168 -0.68 18.03 -11.51
CA PRO A 168 0.04 18.20 -10.25
C PRO A 168 -0.80 17.74 -9.05
N ALA A 169 -0.16 17.18 -8.04
CA ALA A 169 -0.77 17.03 -6.73
C ALA A 169 -1.24 18.41 -6.24
N GLY A 170 -2.47 18.47 -5.73
CA GLY A 170 -3.14 19.75 -5.48
C GLY A 170 -3.57 20.48 -6.75
N ALA A 171 -3.85 19.83 -7.86
CA ALA A 171 -4.58 20.44 -8.98
C ALA A 171 -6.01 20.84 -8.57
N THR A 172 -6.60 21.86 -9.21
CA THR A 172 -8.03 22.18 -9.05
C THR A 172 -8.88 21.14 -9.75
N GLU A 173 -10.18 21.11 -9.43
CA GLU A 173 -11.13 20.25 -10.14
C GLU A 173 -11.12 20.51 -11.66
N GLU A 174 -11.01 21.78 -12.08
CA GLU A 174 -10.96 22.16 -13.49
C GLU A 174 -9.68 21.66 -14.18
N GLU A 175 -8.52 21.79 -13.53
CA GLU A 175 -7.25 21.30 -14.05
C GLU A 175 -7.26 19.76 -14.21
N ILE A 176 -7.78 19.05 -13.21
CA ILE A 176 -7.98 17.60 -13.25
C ILE A 176 -8.90 17.23 -14.44
N GLY A 177 -10.03 17.93 -14.55
CA GLY A 177 -11.01 17.72 -15.62
C GLY A 177 -10.42 17.90 -17.02
N ALA A 178 -9.64 18.97 -17.22
CA ALA A 178 -9.00 19.27 -18.49
C ALA A 178 -7.99 18.19 -18.91
N VAL A 179 -7.23 17.63 -17.97
CA VAL A 179 -6.27 16.55 -18.25
C VAL A 179 -6.99 15.25 -18.60
N ILE A 180 -8.02 14.87 -17.85
CA ILE A 180 -8.81 13.65 -18.14
C ILE A 180 -9.51 13.76 -19.51
N GLU A 181 -10.08 14.92 -19.83
CA GLU A 181 -10.72 15.17 -21.13
C GLU A 181 -9.71 15.07 -22.28
N LYS A 182 -8.54 15.69 -22.12
CA LYS A 182 -7.45 15.58 -23.10
C LYS A 182 -6.99 14.13 -23.28
N ALA A 183 -6.89 13.36 -22.19
CA ALA A 183 -6.52 11.94 -22.24
C ALA A 183 -7.53 11.11 -23.04
N LYS A 184 -8.83 11.37 -22.85
CA LYS A 184 -9.91 10.74 -23.62
C LYS A 184 -9.80 11.01 -25.13
N GLY A 185 -9.28 12.17 -25.52
CA GLY A 185 -8.99 12.51 -26.92
C GLY A 185 -7.78 11.78 -27.54
N LEU A 186 -6.89 11.21 -26.72
CA LEU A 186 -5.69 10.49 -27.18
C LEU A 186 -5.91 8.98 -27.34
N GLY A 187 -6.90 8.41 -26.65
CA GLY A 187 -7.22 6.99 -26.66
C GLY A 187 -8.11 6.59 -25.49
N ARG A 188 -8.27 5.28 -25.28
CA ARG A 188 -8.99 4.74 -24.12
C ARG A 188 -8.19 5.06 -22.86
N VAL A 189 -8.76 5.88 -21.96
CA VAL A 189 -8.19 6.06 -20.63
C VAL A 189 -8.36 4.74 -19.89
N ALA A 190 -7.29 4.02 -19.60
CA ALA A 190 -7.36 2.68 -19.00
C ALA A 190 -7.32 2.70 -17.48
N LEU A 191 -6.73 3.73 -16.88
CA LEU A 191 -6.55 3.87 -15.45
C LEU A 191 -6.29 5.33 -15.09
N ILE A 192 -6.86 5.77 -13.98
CA ILE A 192 -6.43 6.99 -13.28
C ILE A 192 -5.63 6.54 -12.05
N PHE A 193 -4.32 6.79 -12.03
CA PHE A 193 -3.41 6.36 -10.97
C PHE A 193 -2.98 7.53 -10.09
N LEU A 194 -3.20 7.44 -8.78
CA LEU A 194 -2.96 8.52 -7.84
C LEU A 194 -1.95 8.11 -6.78
N GLU A 195 -1.24 9.08 -6.21
CA GLU A 195 -0.50 8.94 -4.96
C GLU A 195 -0.85 10.14 -4.09
N SER A 196 -1.33 9.88 -2.88
CA SER A 196 -1.69 10.94 -1.94
C SER A 196 -1.40 10.49 -0.52
N PRO A 197 -0.61 11.25 0.26
CA PRO A 197 0.15 12.43 -0.12
C PRO A 197 1.28 12.13 -1.11
N ALA A 198 1.60 13.08 -1.98
CA ALA A 198 2.70 12.96 -2.93
C ALA A 198 4.07 13.02 -2.22
N ASN A 199 4.92 12.03 -2.48
CA ASN A 199 6.28 12.01 -1.96
C ASN A 199 7.23 12.88 -2.82
N PRO A 200 8.09 13.74 -2.25
CA PRO A 200 8.31 14.00 -0.82
C PRO A 200 7.65 15.29 -0.30
N THR A 201 6.76 15.91 -1.06
CA THR A 201 6.21 17.23 -0.75
C THR A 201 4.96 17.21 0.14
N ASN A 202 4.42 16.03 0.45
CA ASN A 202 3.19 15.84 1.24
C ASN A 202 1.97 16.59 0.68
N VAL A 203 1.95 16.92 -0.62
CA VAL A 203 0.78 17.55 -1.23
C VAL A 203 -0.30 16.50 -1.45
N LEU A 204 -1.54 16.81 -1.05
CA LEU A 204 -2.69 15.93 -1.20
C LEU A 204 -3.34 16.08 -2.57
N VAL A 205 -3.83 14.96 -3.10
CA VAL A 205 -4.73 14.92 -4.25
C VAL A 205 -6.18 14.98 -3.77
N ASP A 206 -7.00 15.80 -4.42
CA ASP A 206 -8.44 15.83 -4.17
C ASP A 206 -9.13 14.64 -4.85
N LEU A 207 -9.17 13.49 -4.18
CA LEU A 207 -9.77 12.27 -4.68
C LEU A 207 -11.25 12.44 -5.07
N GLU A 208 -12.04 13.14 -4.25
CA GLU A 208 -13.45 13.40 -4.56
C GLU A 208 -13.61 14.21 -5.86
N ALA A 209 -12.74 15.20 -6.10
CA ALA A 209 -12.71 15.92 -7.38
C ALA A 209 -12.34 15.01 -8.56
N VAL A 210 -11.35 14.13 -8.40
CA VAL A 210 -10.99 13.15 -9.45
C VAL A 210 -12.16 12.22 -9.76
N VAL A 211 -12.85 11.71 -8.73
CA VAL A 211 -14.05 10.88 -8.87
C VAL A 211 -15.14 11.62 -9.63
N ALA A 212 -15.46 12.86 -9.22
CA ALA A 212 -16.48 13.68 -9.86
C ALA A 212 -16.18 13.94 -11.34
N ARG A 213 -14.92 14.30 -11.68
CA ARG A 213 -14.50 14.52 -13.07
C ARG A 213 -14.53 13.25 -13.91
N ARG A 214 -14.06 12.12 -13.37
CA ARG A 214 -14.13 10.81 -14.02
C ARG A 214 -15.57 10.42 -14.28
N ASP A 215 -16.45 10.54 -13.30
CA ASP A 215 -17.86 10.14 -13.46
C ASP A 215 -18.60 11.05 -14.45
N PHE A 216 -18.32 12.36 -14.45
CA PHE A 216 -18.88 13.29 -15.42
C PHE A 216 -18.43 12.99 -16.85
N LEU A 217 -17.12 12.83 -17.09
CA LEU A 217 -16.55 12.66 -18.44
C LEU A 217 -16.81 11.29 -19.05
N PHE A 218 -17.08 10.27 -18.23
CA PHE A 218 -17.36 8.90 -18.66
C PHE A 218 -18.82 8.48 -18.43
N ALA A 219 -19.71 9.44 -18.14
CA ALA A 219 -21.14 9.17 -18.01
C ALA A 219 -21.71 8.59 -19.32
N GLY A 220 -22.30 7.39 -19.22
CA GLY A 220 -22.90 6.70 -20.37
C GLY A 220 -21.93 5.98 -21.30
N GLU A 221 -20.62 6.00 -21.00
CA GLU A 221 -19.63 5.21 -21.72
C GLU A 221 -19.72 3.73 -21.31
N GLU A 222 -19.41 2.83 -22.25
CA GLU A 222 -19.32 1.38 -21.95
C GLU A 222 -18.18 1.08 -20.96
N TYR A 223 -17.10 1.87 -21.04
CA TYR A 223 -15.93 1.73 -20.19
C TYR A 223 -15.77 2.93 -19.26
N ARG A 224 -15.74 2.66 -17.96
CA ARG A 224 -15.40 3.63 -16.90
C ARG A 224 -13.99 3.30 -16.37
N PRO A 225 -12.99 4.18 -16.54
CA PRO A 225 -11.64 3.90 -16.04
C PRO A 225 -11.66 3.81 -14.52
N PRO A 226 -11.09 2.75 -13.91
CA PRO A 226 -10.93 2.68 -12.47
C PRO A 226 -9.97 3.76 -11.96
N ILE A 227 -10.15 4.18 -10.71
CA ILE A 227 -9.22 5.01 -9.98
C ILE A 227 -8.44 4.11 -9.02
N ALA A 228 -7.13 4.02 -9.20
CA ALA A 228 -6.23 3.36 -8.26
C ALA A 228 -5.41 4.41 -7.51
N ILE A 229 -5.22 4.22 -6.21
CA ILE A 229 -4.44 5.14 -5.38
C ILE A 229 -3.43 4.40 -4.51
N ASP A 230 -2.17 4.82 -4.58
CA ASP A 230 -1.13 4.42 -3.65
C ASP A 230 -1.33 5.19 -2.33
N ASN A 231 -1.73 4.45 -1.29
CA ASN A 231 -1.99 4.99 0.05
C ASN A 231 -0.85 4.66 1.04
N THR A 232 0.34 4.34 0.55
CA THR A 232 1.46 3.89 1.39
C THR A 232 1.81 4.87 2.53
N PHE A 233 1.69 6.18 2.30
CA PHE A 233 2.18 7.20 3.25
C PHE A 233 1.29 7.37 4.49
N LEU A 234 -0.03 7.36 4.29
CA LEU A 234 -0.98 7.48 5.39
C LEU A 234 -1.42 6.10 5.91
N GLY A 235 -1.20 5.05 5.11
CA GLY A 235 -1.64 3.71 5.44
C GLY A 235 -3.16 3.65 5.61
N PRO A 236 -3.68 2.46 5.99
CA PRO A 236 -5.11 2.29 6.17
C PRO A 236 -5.60 2.88 7.50
N LEU A 237 -4.80 3.69 8.20
CA LEU A 237 -5.22 4.29 9.48
C LEU A 237 -5.71 5.72 9.28
N TRP A 238 -5.04 6.49 8.41
CA TRP A 238 -5.26 7.93 8.31
C TRP A 238 -5.96 8.39 7.04
N LEU A 239 -6.06 7.52 6.03
CA LEU A 239 -6.81 7.75 4.81
C LEU A 239 -7.42 6.42 4.38
N HIS A 240 -8.71 6.42 4.00
CA HIS A 240 -9.45 5.25 3.50
C HIS A 240 -9.96 5.54 2.09
N PRO A 241 -9.15 5.39 1.03
CA PRO A 241 -9.51 5.91 -0.27
C PRO A 241 -10.76 5.26 -0.89
N LEU A 242 -11.04 3.99 -0.56
CA LEU A 242 -12.25 3.32 -1.05
C LEU A 242 -13.53 4.02 -0.54
N SER A 243 -13.53 4.53 0.69
CA SER A 243 -14.69 5.29 1.21
C SER A 243 -14.87 6.66 0.55
N HIS A 244 -13.85 7.16 -0.14
CA HIS A 244 -13.88 8.41 -0.91
C HIS A 244 -14.07 8.18 -2.42
N GLY A 245 -14.40 6.94 -2.85
CA GLY A 245 -14.76 6.63 -4.22
C GLY A 245 -13.63 6.16 -5.14
N ALA A 246 -12.43 5.88 -4.59
CA ALA A 246 -11.43 5.11 -5.33
C ALA A 246 -11.93 3.68 -5.59
N ASP A 247 -11.51 3.07 -6.70
CA ASP A 247 -11.90 1.70 -7.05
C ASP A 247 -10.85 0.67 -6.59
N LEU A 248 -9.58 1.10 -6.43
CA LEU A 248 -8.45 0.28 -5.97
C LEU A 248 -7.55 1.06 -5.01
N VAL A 249 -7.07 0.40 -3.97
CA VAL A 249 -5.99 0.90 -3.10
C VAL A 249 -4.76 0.03 -3.27
N ILE A 250 -3.60 0.65 -3.38
CA ILE A 250 -2.30 -0.01 -3.53
C ILE A 250 -1.40 0.38 -2.36
N TYR A 251 -0.61 -0.58 -1.90
CA TYR A 251 0.33 -0.41 -0.81
C TYR A 251 1.71 -0.97 -1.15
N SER A 252 2.76 -0.23 -0.76
CA SER A 252 4.01 -0.84 -0.33
C SER A 252 3.88 -1.25 1.14
N LEU A 253 3.53 -2.52 1.35
CA LEU A 253 3.42 -3.11 2.69
C LEU A 253 4.76 -3.22 3.41
N THR A 254 5.87 -3.02 2.70
CA THR A 254 7.22 -2.77 3.27
C THR A 254 7.25 -1.64 4.31
N LYS A 255 6.34 -0.67 4.20
CA LYS A 255 6.37 0.57 4.99
C LYS A 255 5.60 0.41 6.30
N TYR A 256 4.64 1.28 6.58
CA TYR A 256 3.90 1.27 7.86
C TYR A 256 3.20 -0.05 8.18
N ALA A 257 2.67 -0.74 7.17
CA ALA A 257 2.00 -2.02 7.36
C ALA A 257 2.95 -3.09 7.95
N GLY A 258 4.10 -3.31 7.30
CA GLY A 258 5.16 -4.22 7.73
C GLY A 258 5.89 -3.71 8.97
N GLY A 259 6.19 -2.40 9.04
CA GLY A 259 6.43 -1.66 10.27
C GLY A 259 7.75 -1.87 10.99
N HIS A 260 8.54 -2.87 10.60
CA HIS A 260 9.72 -3.34 11.36
C HIS A 260 10.99 -3.39 10.51
N SER A 261 10.99 -2.76 9.33
CA SER A 261 12.16 -2.62 8.46
C SER A 261 12.79 -3.97 8.02
N ASP A 262 12.04 -5.08 8.05
CA ASP A 262 12.54 -6.45 7.92
C ASP A 262 11.88 -7.29 6.81
N LEU A 263 10.93 -6.72 6.05
CA LEU A 263 10.26 -7.39 4.93
C LEU A 263 10.05 -6.47 3.73
N VAL A 264 9.87 -7.06 2.55
CA VAL A 264 9.40 -6.37 1.35
C VAL A 264 8.11 -7.02 0.88
N ALA A 265 7.05 -6.23 0.72
CA ALA A 265 5.75 -6.71 0.31
C ALA A 265 4.93 -5.59 -0.34
N GLY A 266 3.93 -5.98 -1.11
CA GLY A 266 2.92 -5.09 -1.69
C GLY A 266 1.52 -5.64 -1.51
N GLY A 267 0.53 -4.76 -1.60
CA GLY A 267 -0.89 -5.09 -1.48
C GLY A 267 -1.72 -4.36 -2.52
N VAL A 268 -2.77 -4.99 -3.03
CA VAL A 268 -3.83 -4.35 -3.83
C VAL A 268 -5.17 -4.75 -3.26
N LEU A 269 -6.06 -3.78 -3.04
CA LEU A 269 -7.38 -3.97 -2.43
C LEU A 269 -8.46 -3.29 -3.27
N GLY A 270 -9.66 -3.88 -3.31
CA GLY A 270 -10.80 -3.29 -4.00
C GLY A 270 -11.97 -4.26 -4.13
N SER A 271 -12.78 -4.06 -5.17
CA SER A 271 -13.89 -4.97 -5.47
C SER A 271 -13.41 -6.32 -6.00
N ASN A 272 -14.20 -7.37 -5.77
CA ASN A 272 -13.93 -8.71 -6.30
C ASN A 272 -13.70 -8.69 -7.82
N ALA A 273 -14.45 -7.87 -8.55
CA ALA A 273 -14.34 -7.78 -10.01
C ALA A 273 -12.95 -7.31 -10.46
N LEU A 274 -12.43 -6.22 -9.89
CA LEU A 274 -11.12 -5.69 -10.24
C LEU A 274 -9.99 -6.57 -9.70
N ILE A 275 -10.14 -7.06 -8.47
CA ILE A 275 -9.15 -7.94 -7.85
C ILE A 275 -9.00 -9.25 -8.64
N ASN A 276 -10.07 -9.84 -9.16
CA ASN A 276 -9.98 -11.05 -9.97
C ASN A 276 -9.23 -10.83 -11.30
N THR A 277 -9.41 -9.68 -11.95
CA THR A 277 -8.61 -9.30 -13.14
C THR A 277 -7.12 -9.23 -12.80
N ILE A 278 -6.77 -8.60 -11.67
CA ILE A 278 -5.38 -8.47 -11.22
C ILE A 278 -4.82 -9.82 -10.75
N ARG A 279 -5.63 -10.66 -10.09
CA ARG A 279 -5.27 -12.01 -9.61
C ARG A 279 -4.86 -12.90 -10.78
N LEU A 280 -5.56 -12.83 -11.91
CA LEU A 280 -5.20 -13.56 -13.13
C LEU A 280 -3.79 -13.16 -13.61
N MET A 281 -3.50 -11.86 -13.68
CA MET A 281 -2.17 -11.37 -14.05
C MET A 281 -1.11 -11.81 -13.04
N ARG A 282 -1.33 -11.56 -11.74
CA ARG A 282 -0.44 -11.96 -10.63
C ARG A 282 -0.05 -13.42 -10.72
N ASN A 283 -1.05 -14.29 -10.85
CA ASN A 283 -0.86 -15.73 -10.93
C ASN A 283 -0.08 -16.13 -12.18
N THR A 284 -0.24 -15.41 -13.29
CA THR A 284 0.47 -15.67 -14.56
C THR A 284 1.94 -15.30 -14.48
N ILE A 285 2.26 -14.08 -14.01
CA ILE A 285 3.64 -13.56 -14.01
C ILE A 285 4.42 -13.89 -12.72
N GLY A 286 3.75 -14.40 -11.69
CA GLY A 286 4.42 -14.94 -10.50
C GLY A 286 4.87 -13.90 -9.47
N THR A 287 4.15 -12.79 -9.32
CA THR A 287 4.48 -11.69 -8.41
C THR A 287 3.99 -11.86 -6.96
N ILE A 288 3.67 -13.08 -6.53
CA ILE A 288 3.05 -13.42 -5.24
C ILE A 288 4.07 -13.29 -4.09
N LEU A 289 3.61 -12.89 -2.90
CA LEU A 289 4.41 -12.88 -1.67
C LEU A 289 4.65 -14.29 -1.12
N ASP A 290 5.84 -14.57 -0.61
CA ASP A 290 6.16 -15.87 -0.01
C ASP A 290 5.46 -16.08 1.36
N PRO A 291 5.25 -17.35 1.78
CA PRO A 291 4.53 -17.64 3.03
C PRO A 291 5.19 -17.09 4.30
N HIS A 292 6.52 -16.98 4.34
CA HIS A 292 7.23 -16.47 5.51
C HIS A 292 7.02 -14.96 5.65
N SER A 293 7.18 -14.20 4.56
CA SER A 293 6.92 -12.76 4.57
C SER A 293 5.44 -12.45 4.82
N ALA A 294 4.51 -13.27 4.31
CA ALA A 294 3.10 -13.16 4.63
C ALA A 294 2.84 -13.37 6.13
N TRP A 295 3.50 -14.35 6.76
CA TRP A 295 3.42 -14.57 8.20
C TRP A 295 4.02 -13.40 9.01
N MET A 296 5.15 -12.83 8.58
CA MET A 296 5.71 -11.63 9.20
C MET A 296 4.73 -10.46 9.14
N LEU A 297 4.06 -10.27 8.01
CA LEU A 297 3.03 -9.25 7.85
C LEU A 297 1.84 -9.50 8.79
N LEU A 298 1.37 -10.74 8.95
CA LEU A 298 0.32 -11.08 9.92
C LEU A 298 0.68 -10.63 11.34
N ARG A 299 1.92 -10.89 11.76
CA ARG A 299 2.46 -10.41 13.05
C ARG A 299 2.46 -8.88 13.11
N SER A 300 2.87 -8.21 12.04
CA SER A 300 2.95 -6.75 12.00
C SER A 300 1.58 -6.07 12.07
N LEU A 301 0.56 -6.62 11.42
CA LEU A 301 -0.80 -6.06 11.41
C LEU A 301 -1.43 -5.99 12.80
N GLU A 302 -1.05 -6.87 13.73
CA GLU A 302 -1.52 -6.87 15.12
C GLU A 302 -1.14 -5.59 15.89
N THR A 303 -0.06 -4.93 15.48
CA THR A 303 0.45 -3.70 16.13
C THR A 303 0.35 -2.48 15.23
N LEU A 304 -0.35 -2.57 14.09
CA LEU A 304 -0.43 -1.50 13.10
C LEU A 304 -0.92 -0.19 13.71
N GLU A 305 -2.10 -0.21 14.33
CA GLU A 305 -2.71 0.97 14.96
C GLU A 305 -1.82 1.55 16.05
N LEU A 306 -1.20 0.69 16.87
CA LEU A 306 -0.34 1.11 17.98
C LEU A 306 0.92 1.83 17.48
N ARG A 307 1.61 1.23 16.51
CA ARG A 307 2.85 1.79 15.94
C ARG A 307 2.57 3.08 15.17
N MET A 308 1.57 3.07 14.31
CA MET A 308 1.22 4.24 13.51
C MET A 308 0.75 5.39 14.38
N SER A 309 -0.16 5.15 15.34
CA SER A 309 -0.63 6.20 16.26
C SER A 309 0.53 6.82 17.05
N ARG A 310 1.42 6.00 17.62
CA ARG A 310 2.61 6.48 18.33
C ARG A 310 3.51 7.33 17.43
N ALA A 311 3.81 6.85 16.23
CA ALA A 311 4.65 7.57 15.28
C ALA A 311 4.03 8.92 14.86
N GLY A 312 2.71 8.95 14.64
CA GLY A 312 1.97 10.17 14.32
C GLY A 312 1.96 11.19 15.47
N GLU A 313 1.72 10.73 16.70
CA GLU A 313 1.80 11.57 17.91
C GLU A 313 3.21 12.17 18.10
N ASN A 314 4.25 11.36 17.92
CA ASN A 314 5.64 11.79 17.98
C ASN A 314 5.94 12.83 16.89
N ALA A 315 5.51 12.58 15.66
CA ALA A 315 5.71 13.50 14.54
C ALA A 315 5.06 14.85 14.79
N ALA A 316 3.83 14.88 15.32
CA ALA A 316 3.16 16.14 15.66
C ALA A 316 3.98 16.99 16.65
N LYS A 317 4.54 16.36 17.69
CA LYS A 317 5.40 17.03 18.69
C LYS A 317 6.69 17.54 18.07
N VAL A 318 7.40 16.66 17.35
CA VAL A 318 8.67 16.97 16.68
C VAL A 318 8.50 18.11 15.66
N CYS A 319 7.50 18.02 14.77
CA CYS A 319 7.20 19.05 13.79
C CYS A 319 6.86 20.40 14.44
N THR A 320 6.09 20.37 15.53
CA THR A 320 5.72 21.58 16.28
C THR A 320 6.95 22.26 16.88
N TRP A 321 7.92 21.48 17.38
CA TRP A 321 9.17 22.03 17.89
C TRP A 321 10.10 22.50 16.76
N LEU A 322 10.24 21.72 15.67
CA LEU A 322 11.13 22.03 14.55
C LEU A 322 10.79 23.34 13.86
N LYS A 323 9.50 23.68 13.72
CA LYS A 323 9.06 24.89 13.02
C LYS A 323 9.56 26.20 13.66
N ASP A 324 9.90 26.15 14.95
CA ASP A 324 10.33 27.32 15.73
C ASP A 324 11.87 27.43 15.83
N GLN A 325 12.62 26.51 15.20
CA GLN A 325 14.08 26.49 15.28
C GLN A 325 14.72 27.47 14.27
N PRO A 326 15.74 28.26 14.67
CA PRO A 326 16.30 29.30 13.81
C PRO A 326 17.05 28.78 12.58
N GLN A 327 17.53 27.54 12.59
CA GLN A 327 18.20 26.88 11.47
C GLN A 327 17.22 26.28 10.45
N VAL A 328 15.94 26.15 10.83
CA VAL A 328 14.91 25.59 9.97
C VAL A 328 14.32 26.70 9.11
N GLU A 329 14.28 26.48 7.81
CA GLU A 329 13.60 27.36 6.86
C GLU A 329 12.10 27.03 6.78
N LYS A 330 11.77 25.73 6.71
CA LYS A 330 10.39 25.28 6.51
C LYS A 330 10.19 23.84 6.99
N VAL A 331 9.03 23.57 7.59
CA VAL A 331 8.56 22.20 7.87
C VAL A 331 7.33 21.93 7.00
N VAL A 332 7.40 20.93 6.13
CA VAL A 332 6.32 20.47 5.26
C VAL A 332 5.71 19.20 5.85
N TYR A 333 4.70 19.42 6.70
CA TYR A 333 3.96 18.40 7.44
C TYR A 333 2.47 18.56 7.17
N LEU A 334 1.74 17.46 6.95
CA LEU A 334 0.30 17.51 6.64
C LEU A 334 -0.54 18.19 7.73
N GLY A 335 -0.08 18.13 8.99
CA GLY A 335 -0.73 18.85 10.09
C GLY A 335 -0.60 20.38 10.00
N PHE A 336 0.25 20.88 9.10
CA PHE A 336 0.47 22.29 8.81
C PHE A 336 0.16 22.59 7.33
N PRO A 337 -1.10 22.45 6.88
CA PRO A 337 -1.44 22.67 5.48
C PRO A 337 -1.10 24.10 5.05
N GLU A 338 -0.41 24.24 3.91
CA GLU A 338 0.12 25.54 3.45
C GLU A 338 -0.95 26.46 2.83
N THR A 339 -2.05 25.88 2.36
CA THR A 339 -3.12 26.61 1.67
C THR A 339 -4.48 26.16 2.19
N GLU A 340 -5.49 27.04 2.12
CA GLU A 340 -6.84 26.68 2.55
C GLU A 340 -7.41 25.49 1.78
N ARG A 341 -7.09 25.36 0.49
CA ARG A 341 -7.50 24.20 -0.31
C ARG A 341 -6.88 22.90 0.19
N GLN A 342 -5.58 22.90 0.51
CA GLN A 342 -4.94 21.71 1.09
C GLN A 342 -5.47 21.41 2.49
N ALA A 343 -5.81 22.45 3.28
CA ALA A 343 -6.47 22.29 4.57
C ALA A 343 -7.86 21.67 4.42
N ASP A 344 -8.63 22.07 3.41
CA ASP A 344 -9.92 21.49 3.08
C ASP A 344 -9.83 20.01 2.70
N ILE A 345 -8.94 19.68 1.75
CA ILE A 345 -8.70 18.29 1.33
C ILE A 345 -8.29 17.43 2.53
N TYR A 346 -7.37 17.93 3.38
CA TYR A 346 -6.96 17.24 4.59
C TYR A 346 -8.14 16.97 5.54
N ARG A 347 -9.01 17.96 5.79
CA ARG A 347 -10.16 17.80 6.68
C ARG A 347 -11.19 16.79 6.14
N ARG A 348 -11.36 16.70 4.82
CA ARG A 348 -12.30 15.77 4.19
C ARG A 348 -11.76 14.35 4.13
N HIS A 349 -10.48 14.18 3.79
CA HIS A 349 -9.90 12.88 3.47
C HIS A 349 -9.11 12.23 4.60
N CYS A 350 -8.54 13.02 5.52
CA CYS A 350 -7.55 12.52 6.46
C CYS A 350 -8.06 12.55 7.91
N THR A 351 -7.79 11.48 8.66
CA THR A 351 -8.01 11.42 10.11
C THR A 351 -6.72 11.69 10.90
N GLY A 352 -5.58 11.77 10.22
CA GLY A 352 -4.28 12.12 10.79
C GLY A 352 -3.25 12.50 9.74
N ALA A 353 -2.18 13.15 10.19
CA ALA A 353 -1.15 13.75 9.34
C ALA A 353 0.03 12.81 9.03
N GLY A 354 -0.01 11.57 9.49
CA GLY A 354 1.10 10.64 9.35
C GLY A 354 2.34 11.01 10.17
N SER A 355 3.43 10.27 9.95
CA SER A 355 4.71 10.48 10.64
C SER A 355 5.89 10.84 9.74
N THR A 356 5.66 10.96 8.43
CA THR A 356 6.69 11.37 7.46
C THR A 356 6.48 12.82 7.04
N PHE A 357 7.55 13.60 7.09
CA PHE A 357 7.55 15.00 6.69
C PHE A 357 8.87 15.42 6.05
N SER A 358 8.86 16.61 5.46
CA SER A 358 10.04 17.20 4.86
C SER A 358 10.46 18.45 5.62
N LEU A 359 11.75 18.59 5.85
CA LEU A 359 12.39 19.68 6.58
C LEU A 359 13.34 20.39 5.61
N TYR A 360 13.19 21.70 5.46
CA TYR A 360 14.12 22.54 4.72
C TYR A 360 14.97 23.28 5.74
N LEU A 361 16.28 23.13 5.63
CA LEU A 361 17.26 23.81 6.48
C LEU A 361 17.75 25.07 5.77
N LYS A 362 18.13 26.09 6.54
CA LYS A 362 18.83 27.25 5.96
C LYS A 362 20.20 26.80 5.46
N GLY A 363 20.59 27.27 4.28
CA GLY A 363 21.81 26.85 3.60
C GLY A 363 21.49 25.98 2.37
N GLY A 364 22.31 24.96 2.15
CA GLY A 364 22.23 24.02 1.03
C GLY A 364 22.63 22.60 1.46
N GLU A 365 23.28 21.88 0.54
CA GLU A 365 23.67 20.48 0.75
C GLU A 365 24.61 20.30 1.94
N ALA A 366 25.55 21.22 2.13
CA ALA A 366 26.55 21.12 3.19
C ALA A 366 25.89 21.15 4.58
N GLU A 367 24.91 22.02 4.77
CA GLU A 367 24.15 22.17 6.01
C GLU A 367 23.20 20.97 6.22
N ALA A 368 22.54 20.50 5.16
CA ALA A 368 21.71 19.31 5.24
C ALA A 368 22.52 18.06 5.61
N PHE A 369 23.73 17.91 5.05
CA PHE A 369 24.63 16.80 5.38
C PHE A 369 25.17 16.93 6.81
N ALA A 370 25.58 18.13 7.22
CA ALA A 370 26.04 18.37 8.59
C ALA A 370 24.96 18.01 9.63
N PHE A 371 23.70 18.34 9.36
CA PHE A 371 22.57 17.91 10.20
C PHE A 371 22.44 16.38 10.22
N LEU A 372 22.39 15.74 9.05
CA LEU A 372 22.19 14.29 8.93
C LEU A 372 23.32 13.47 9.56
N ASP A 373 24.57 13.89 9.38
CA ASP A 373 25.76 13.22 9.92
C ASP A 373 25.89 13.40 11.44
N ALA A 374 25.27 14.43 12.00
CA ALA A 374 25.28 14.70 13.43
C ALA A 374 24.20 13.92 14.22
N LEU A 375 23.22 13.29 13.55
CA LEU A 375 22.16 12.51 14.19
C LEU A 375 22.71 11.29 14.95
N LYS A 376 22.20 11.04 16.15
CA LYS A 376 22.64 9.94 17.03
C LYS A 376 21.58 8.87 17.21
N ILE A 377 20.31 9.28 17.28
CA ILE A 377 19.16 8.38 17.40
C ILE A 377 18.64 8.07 16.00
N ALA A 378 18.19 9.09 15.28
CA ALA A 378 17.67 8.95 13.92
C ALA A 378 18.75 8.37 12.99
N LYS A 379 18.34 7.44 12.11
CA LYS A 379 19.27 6.74 11.20
C LYS A 379 19.22 7.34 9.80
N LEU A 380 20.39 7.52 9.20
CA LEU A 380 20.51 7.92 7.80
C LEU A 380 20.11 6.75 6.88
N ALA A 381 18.87 6.76 6.36
CA ALA A 381 18.35 5.70 5.50
C ALA A 381 17.18 6.17 4.62
N VAL A 382 17.07 5.59 3.42
CA VAL A 382 16.10 6.00 2.39
C VAL A 382 14.68 5.44 2.55
N SER A 383 14.43 4.58 3.55
CA SER A 383 13.09 4.01 3.79
C SER A 383 12.25 4.89 4.73
N LEU A 384 11.05 4.42 5.07
CA LEU A 384 10.09 5.08 5.97
C LEU A 384 9.13 4.06 6.58
N GLY A 385 8.41 4.47 7.63
CA GLY A 385 7.34 3.69 8.26
C GLY A 385 7.79 2.51 9.12
N GLY A 386 9.08 2.45 9.48
CA GLY A 386 9.62 1.51 10.46
C GLY A 386 9.39 1.96 11.90
N THR A 387 9.77 1.12 12.86
CA THR A 387 9.79 1.47 14.29
C THR A 387 10.88 2.47 14.64
N GLU A 388 11.93 2.56 13.82
CA GLU A 388 13.04 3.49 13.95
C GLU A 388 12.75 4.80 13.21
N THR A 389 13.20 5.91 13.77
CA THR A 389 13.23 7.20 13.08
C THR A 389 14.31 7.18 12.01
N LEU A 390 13.92 7.46 10.77
CA LEU A 390 14.81 7.51 9.61
C LEU A 390 14.85 8.93 9.03
N ALA A 391 16.03 9.38 8.63
CA ALA A 391 16.23 10.63 7.92
C ALA A 391 17.03 10.38 6.63
N SER A 392 16.78 11.17 5.58
CA SER A 392 17.53 11.06 4.31
C SER A 392 17.56 12.38 3.57
N HIS A 393 18.56 12.55 2.71
CA HIS A 393 18.66 13.67 1.78
C HIS A 393 18.09 13.28 0.41
N PRO A 394 16.88 13.69 0.01
CA PRO A 394 16.26 13.21 -1.20
C PRO A 394 17.05 13.54 -2.47
N ALA A 395 17.60 14.75 -2.58
CA ALA A 395 18.28 15.24 -3.78
C ALA A 395 19.59 14.48 -4.09
N ALA A 396 20.35 14.08 -3.06
CA ALA A 396 21.62 13.36 -3.22
C ALA A 396 21.48 11.83 -3.14
N MET A 397 20.34 11.33 -2.69
CA MET A 397 20.10 9.89 -2.54
C MET A 397 19.00 9.41 -3.49
N THR A 398 17.76 9.38 -3.00
CA THR A 398 16.61 8.77 -3.72
C THR A 398 16.31 9.38 -5.09
N HIS A 399 16.63 10.66 -5.30
CA HIS A 399 16.35 11.40 -6.53
C HIS A 399 17.62 11.82 -7.27
N LEU A 400 18.78 11.23 -6.96
CA LEU A 400 20.06 11.58 -7.58
C LEU A 400 20.03 11.45 -9.11
N SER A 401 19.32 10.45 -9.64
CA SER A 401 19.19 10.19 -11.07
C SER A 401 18.07 10.98 -11.75
N VAL A 402 17.31 11.79 -11.01
CA VAL A 402 16.24 12.63 -11.55
C VAL A 402 16.86 13.91 -12.13
N PRO A 403 16.51 14.31 -13.38
CA PRO A 403 17.03 15.54 -13.99
C PRO A 403 16.78 16.78 -13.12
N ALA A 404 17.73 17.71 -13.10
CA ALA A 404 17.68 18.91 -12.25
C ALA A 404 16.40 19.73 -12.43
N GLU A 405 15.94 19.93 -13.67
CA GLU A 405 14.68 20.62 -13.96
C GLU A 405 13.46 19.94 -13.33
N ARG A 406 13.42 18.59 -13.34
CA ARG A 406 12.34 17.83 -12.70
C ARG A 406 12.45 17.92 -11.19
N LYS A 407 13.65 17.82 -10.60
CA LYS A 407 13.84 18.04 -9.15
C LYS A 407 13.31 19.41 -8.71
N LYS A 408 13.65 20.46 -9.47
CA LYS A 408 13.16 21.83 -9.24
C LYS A 408 11.65 21.93 -9.35
N ALA A 409 11.04 21.32 -10.38
CA ALA A 409 9.59 21.28 -10.53
C ALA A 409 8.88 20.54 -9.37
N LEU A 410 9.55 19.58 -8.76
CA LEU A 410 9.06 18.82 -7.61
C LEU A 410 9.43 19.44 -6.25
N ALA A 411 10.00 20.65 -6.23
CA ALA A 411 10.51 21.32 -5.03
C ALA A 411 11.54 20.50 -4.21
N ILE A 412 12.24 19.58 -4.88
CA ILE A 412 13.33 18.80 -4.30
C ILE A 412 14.60 19.62 -4.46
N SER A 413 15.04 20.22 -3.35
CA SER A 413 16.20 21.11 -3.27
C SER A 413 17.30 20.50 -2.42
N ASP A 414 18.50 21.08 -2.52
CA ASP A 414 19.70 20.57 -1.87
C ASP A 414 19.73 20.84 -0.35
N ASN A 415 18.79 21.61 0.20
CA ASN A 415 18.63 21.82 1.64
C ASN A 415 17.50 20.98 2.26
N MET A 416 16.93 20.07 1.47
CA MET A 416 15.77 19.28 1.87
C MET A 416 16.20 17.98 2.57
N VAL A 417 15.62 17.71 3.74
CA VAL A 417 15.73 16.46 4.47
C VAL A 417 14.34 15.84 4.63
N ARG A 418 14.18 14.56 4.29
CA ARG A 418 12.95 13.81 4.57
C ARG A 418 13.14 13.01 5.86
N ILE A 419 12.21 13.16 6.79
CA ILE A 419 12.21 12.47 8.08
C ILE A 419 10.96 11.60 8.19
N SER A 420 11.14 10.34 8.60
CA SER A 420 10.09 9.40 8.96
C SER A 420 10.24 9.10 10.44
N ILE A 421 9.34 9.64 11.27
CA ILE A 421 9.37 9.45 12.71
C ILE A 421 8.89 8.05 13.08
N GLY A 422 9.64 7.42 13.99
CA GLY A 422 9.40 6.10 14.54
C GLY A 422 8.71 6.13 15.91
N CYS A 423 8.92 5.08 16.68
CA CYS A 423 8.26 4.81 17.95
C CYS A 423 9.11 5.15 19.18
N GLU A 424 10.23 5.87 19.02
CA GLU A 424 11.06 6.36 20.13
C GLU A 424 10.30 7.32 21.05
N ASP A 425 10.93 7.73 22.16
CA ASP A 425 10.40 8.84 22.95
C ASP A 425 10.56 10.16 22.17
N ALA A 426 9.49 10.97 22.14
CA ALA A 426 9.49 12.21 21.37
C ALA A 426 10.50 13.25 21.90
N GLU A 427 10.73 13.30 23.21
CA GLU A 427 11.68 14.26 23.81
C GLU A 427 13.13 13.86 23.50
N ASP A 428 13.42 12.56 23.42
CA ASP A 428 14.72 12.06 22.98
C ASP A 428 14.98 12.40 21.50
N LEU A 429 13.97 12.27 20.64
CA LEU A 429 14.06 12.69 19.24
C LEU A 429 14.28 14.19 19.10
N ILE A 430 13.55 15.00 19.88
CA ILE A 430 13.75 16.46 19.94
C ILE A 430 15.17 16.78 20.41
N ALA A 431 15.69 16.10 21.42
CA ALA A 431 17.06 16.29 21.91
C ALA A 431 18.11 15.93 20.83
N ASP A 432 17.89 14.86 20.07
CA ASP A 432 18.75 14.45 18.95
C ASP A 432 18.76 15.49 17.82
N PHE A 433 17.59 16.00 17.44
CA PHE A 433 17.49 17.05 16.43
C PHE A 433 18.06 18.39 16.94
N ALA A 434 17.82 18.75 18.20
CA ALA A 434 18.37 19.98 18.80
C ALA A 434 19.89 20.00 18.81
N GLN A 435 20.54 18.87 19.10
CA GLN A 435 22.00 18.80 19.05
C GLN A 435 22.52 18.75 17.61
N ALA A 436 21.84 18.06 16.69
CA ALA A 436 22.23 17.99 15.28
C ALA A 436 22.11 19.36 14.57
N LEU A 437 21.06 20.14 14.88
CA LEU A 437 20.89 21.49 14.33
C LEU A 437 22.01 22.47 14.74
N ARG A 438 22.81 22.17 15.77
CA ARG A 438 23.99 22.99 16.11
C ARG A 438 25.13 22.84 15.10
N ALA A 439 25.11 21.78 14.29
CA ALA A 439 26.05 21.57 13.20
C ALA A 439 25.65 22.32 11.92
N VAL A 440 24.43 22.88 11.87
CA VAL A 440 23.95 23.74 10.77
C VAL A 440 24.38 25.17 11.07
N GLY A 441 25.28 25.73 10.27
CA GLY A 441 25.93 27.02 10.52
C GLY A 441 26.10 27.86 9.27
#